data_AF-A0AAC9NIM1-F1
#
_entry.id   AF-A0AAC9NIM1-F1
#
_cell.length_a   1.000
_cell.length_b   1.000
_cell.length_c   1.000
_cell.angle_alpha   90.00
_cell.angle_beta   90.00
_cell.angle_gamma   90.00
#
_symmetry.space_group_name_H-M   'P 1'
#
loop_
_entity.id
_entity.type
_entity.pdbx_description
1 polymer ?
#
loop_
_entity_poly.entity_id
_entity_poly.type
_entity_poly.pdbx_seq_one_letter_code
_entity_poly.pdbx_strand_id
1 'polypeptide(L)' 'MVLKKAQMEFKGARSDYCGSLGTQSYFAPKCSAQTEQSPIIFTPSSGLLINDGQEYQCTAL' A
#
# COMPACT_ATOMS: atom_id res chain seq x y z
N MET A 1 -14.17 -5.65 13.28
CA MET A 1 -13.28 -4.48 13.36
C MET A 1 -13.14 -3.91 11.96
N VAL A 2 -13.58 -2.68 11.69
CA VAL A 2 -13.49 -2.06 10.35
C VAL A 2 -12.48 -0.93 10.44
N LEU A 3 -11.33 -1.08 9.79
CA LEU A 3 -10.33 -0.02 9.65
C LEU A 3 -10.82 1.00 8.61
N LYS A 4 -11.82 1.81 8.95
CA LYS A 4 -12.17 3.00 8.16
C LYS A 4 -11.04 4.01 8.36
N LYS A 5 -10.29 4.34 7.29
CA LYS A 5 -9.21 5.35 7.21
C LYS A 5 -7.77 4.87 7.45
N ALA A 6 -7.42 3.62 7.15
CA ALA A 6 -6.00 3.30 7.02
C ALA A 6 -5.42 4.08 5.83
N GLN A 7 -4.39 4.89 6.09
CA GLN A 7 -3.72 5.73 5.11
C GLN A 7 -2.22 5.51 5.19
N MET A 8 -1.54 5.63 4.06
CA MET A 8 -0.09 5.63 3.94
C MET A 8 0.37 7.01 3.52
N GLU A 9 1.38 7.55 4.20
CA GLU A 9 2.10 8.74 3.76
C GLU A 9 3.53 8.34 3.39
N PHE A 10 3.93 8.58 2.13
CA PHE A 10 5.25 8.24 1.64
C PHE A 10 5.76 9.33 0.70
N LYS A 11 6.94 9.87 1.01
CA LYS A 11 7.55 11.00 0.27
C LYS A 11 6.60 12.20 0.10
N GLY A 12 5.73 12.45 1.09
CA GLY A 12 4.74 13.54 1.07
C GLY A 12 3.46 13.24 0.28
N ALA A 13 3.35 12.07 -0.37
CA ALA A 13 2.12 11.63 -1.00
C ALA A 13 1.28 10.80 0.00
N ARG A 14 -0.03 11.08 0.04
CA ARG A 14 -1.00 10.31 0.82
C ARG A 14 -1.80 9.37 -0.07
N SER A 15 -1.99 8.15 0.40
CA SER A 15 -2.81 7.14 -0.27
C SER A 15 -3.71 6.43 0.73
N ASP A 16 -4.91 6.09 0.30
CA ASP A 16 -5.86 5.30 1.07
C ASP A 16 -5.56 3.81 0.91
N TYR A 17 -5.82 3.04 1.96
CA TYR A 17 -5.79 1.60 1.91
C TYR A 17 -6.99 1.06 1.13
N CYS A 18 -6.70 0.31 0.07
CA CYS A 18 -7.72 -0.24 -0.83
C CYS A 18 -8.08 -1.70 -0.51
N GLY A 19 -7.21 -2.41 0.21
CA GLY A 19 -7.43 -3.79 0.61
C GLY A 19 -6.13 -4.57 0.71
N SER A 20 -6.25 -5.84 1.08
CA SER A 20 -5.14 -6.79 1.12
C SER A 20 -5.52 -8.06 0.38
N LEU A 21 -4.56 -8.62 -0.34
CA LEU A 21 -4.66 -9.93 -0.97
C LEU A 21 -3.47 -10.76 -0.50
N GLY A 22 -3.75 -11.81 0.27
CA GLY A 22 -2.72 -12.60 0.93
C GLY A 22 -1.83 -11.72 1.83
N THR A 23 -0.53 -11.69 1.55
CA THR A 23 0.48 -10.94 2.30
C THR A 23 0.70 -9.52 1.77
N GLN A 24 -0.01 -9.12 0.71
CA GLN A 24 0.14 -7.81 0.09
C GLN A 24 -0.95 -6.87 0.53
N SER A 25 -0.58 -5.61 0.80
CA SER A 25 -1.47 -4.51 1.11
C SER A 25 -1.39 -3.46 0.01
N TYR A 26 -2.53 -3.00 -0.46
CA TYR A 26 -2.63 -2.16 -1.64
C TYR A 26 -3.10 -0.75 -1.26
N PHE A 27 -2.46 0.25 -1.83
CA PHE A 27 -2.72 1.64 -1.56
C PHE A 27 -2.85 2.44 -2.85
N ALA A 28 -3.75 3.41 -2.86
CA ALA A 28 -3.92 4.33 -3.97
C ALA A 28 -4.44 5.68 -3.49
N PRO A 29 -4.18 6.79 -4.21
CA PRO A 29 -4.86 8.07 -3.95
C PRO A 29 -6.39 7.96 -4.07
N LYS A 30 -6.87 7.02 -4.89
CA LYS A 30 -8.28 6.65 -5.01
C LYS A 30 -8.39 5.17 -5.35
N CYS A 31 -9.07 4.40 -4.50
CA CYS A 31 -9.24 2.98 -4.71
C CYS A 31 -10.16 2.68 -5.91
N SER A 32 -9.70 1.83 -6.81
CA SER A 32 -10.53 1.26 -7.88
C SER A 32 -11.33 0.07 -7.35
N ALA A 33 -12.23 -0.47 -8.17
CA ALA A 33 -12.95 -1.69 -7.83
C ALA A 33 -12.05 -2.94 -7.82
N GLN A 34 -10.88 -2.88 -8.46
CA GLN A 34 -9.92 -3.98 -8.56
C GLN A 34 -8.65 -3.63 -7.77
N THR A 35 -8.55 -4.17 -6.55
CA THR A 35 -7.47 -3.88 -5.59
C THR A 35 -6.06 -4.06 -6.18
N GLU A 36 -5.86 -5.07 -7.03
CA GLU A 36 -4.57 -5.39 -7.66
C GLU A 36 -4.06 -4.31 -8.63
N GLN A 37 -4.92 -3.41 -9.08
CA GLN A 37 -4.53 -2.28 -9.95
C GLN A 37 -4.03 -1.07 -9.17
N SER A 38 -3.87 -1.19 -7.85
CA SER A 38 -3.36 -0.09 -7.04
C SER A 38 -1.88 0.16 -7.38
N PRO A 39 -1.46 1.43 -7.52
CA PRO A 39 -0.09 1.79 -7.89
C PRO A 39 0.93 1.48 -6.79
N ILE A 40 0.46 1.33 -5.54
CA ILE A 40 1.32 1.08 -4.39
C ILE A 40 0.96 -0.27 -3.77
N ILE A 41 1.98 -1.12 -3.63
CA ILE A 41 1.87 -2.45 -3.04
C ILE A 41 2.91 -2.56 -1.93
N PHE A 42 2.47 -2.86 -0.72
CA PHE A 42 3.33 -3.08 0.43
C PHE A 42 3.23 -4.54 0.89
N THR A 43 4.38 -5.18 1.08
CA THR A 43 4.48 -6.56 1.61
C THR A 43 5.07 -6.51 3.02
N PRO A 44 4.24 -6.55 4.09
CA PRO A 44 4.73 -6.34 5.45
C PRO A 44 5.74 -7.39 5.92
N SER A 45 5.64 -8.62 5.42
CA SER A 45 6.53 -9.72 5.82
C SER A 45 7.97 -9.53 5.37
N SER A 46 8.20 -8.86 4.24
CA SER A 46 9.54 -8.54 3.75
C SER A 46 9.90 -7.07 3.96
N GLY A 47 8.94 -6.19 4.20
CA GLY A 47 9.14 -4.74 4.18
C GLY A 47 9.27 -4.15 2.77
N LEU A 48 8.99 -4.93 1.72
CA LEU A 48 9.05 -4.44 0.34
C LEU A 48 7.87 -3.51 0.04
N LEU A 49 8.16 -2.32 -0.50
CA LEU A 49 7.19 -1.37 -1.02
C LEU A 49 7.45 -1.15 -2.51
N ILE A 50 6.45 -1.44 -3.34
CA ILE A 50 6.44 -1.12 -4.76
C ILE A 50 5.56 0.11 -4.93
N ASN A 51 6.05 1.14 -5.62
CA ASN A 51 5.30 2.34 -5.95
C ASN A 51 5.54 2.71 -7.41
N ASP A 52 4.52 2.58 -8.26
CA ASP A 52 4.61 2.81 -9.72
C ASP A 52 5.81 2.08 -10.37
N GLY A 53 6.05 0.83 -9.94
CA GLY A 53 7.14 -0.02 -10.43
C GLY A 53 8.52 0.27 -9.80
N GLN A 54 8.65 1.26 -8.93
CA GLN A 54 9.86 1.48 -8.14
C GLN A 54 9.83 0.68 -6.85
N GLU A 55 10.90 -0.07 -6.59
CA GLU A 55 11.05 -0.88 -5.37
C GLU A 55 11.78 -0.11 -4.27
N TYR A 56 11.25 -0.22 -3.05
CA TYR A 56 11.80 0.35 -1.84
C TYR A 56 11.81 -0.72 -0.74
N GLN A 57 12.89 -0.78 0.02
CA GLN A 57 13.01 -1.65 1.17
C GLN A 57 12.77 -0.85 2.45
N CYS A 58 11.68 -1.15 3.16
CA CYS A 58 11.38 -0.57 4.45
C CYS A 58 11.97 -1.44 5.57
N THR A 59 12.65 -0.81 6.51
CA THR A 59 13.16 -1.45 7.74
C THR A 59 12.48 -0.77 8.92
N ALA A 60 11.91 -1.58 9.83
CA ALA A 60 11.38 -1.05 11.08
C ALA A 60 12.54 -0.50 11.93
N LEU A 61 12.36 0.70 12.49
CA LEU A 61 13.28 1.33 13.44
C LEU A 61 13.04 0.81 14.86
#